data_AF-G0QJ33-F1
#
_entry.id   AF-G0QJ33-F1
#
_cell.length_a   1.000
_cell.length_b   1.000
_cell.length_c   1.000
_cell.angle_alpha   90.00
_cell.angle_beta   90.00
_cell.angle_gamma   90.00
#
_symmetry.space_group_name_H-M   'P 1'
#
loop_
_entity.id
_entity.type
_entity.pdbx_description
1 polymer ?
#
loop_
_entity_poly.entity_id
_entity_poly.type
_entity_poly.pdbx_seq_one_letter_code
_entity_poly.pdbx_strand_id
1 'polypeptide(L)'
;MDIEQIIWVEEYISSRKEFSINVKNPDGLKLYLKEGKAEIHGRELPLHTLQQFQKGERFCIYTWSESTICLEYKNDEDFFYLTDQTNYSTYINISQYINELRQEAQEFPFKIGPRILVCGGKQSGKTTIVKIFTNYACKLGWKPIMVDLDPDMNSILTSCCIGAVVYRGIGNLYVC
;
A
#
# COMPACT_ATOMS: atom_id res chain seq x y z
N MET A 1 15.78 30.54 -18.57
CA MET A 1 15.11 29.25 -18.78
C MET A 1 15.99 28.23 -18.09
N ASP A 2 15.73 27.98 -16.82
CA ASP A 2 16.43 26.94 -16.09
C ASP A 2 16.01 25.61 -16.71
N ILE A 3 17.00 24.84 -17.15
CA ILE A 3 16.77 23.50 -17.68
C ILE A 3 16.39 22.66 -16.47
N GLU A 4 15.10 22.34 -16.33
CA GLU A 4 14.64 21.40 -15.30
C GLU A 4 15.37 20.07 -15.52
N GLN A 5 16.40 19.83 -14.71
CA GLN A 5 17.21 18.63 -14.81
C GLN A 5 16.43 17.47 -14.21
N ILE A 6 16.09 16.48 -15.03
CA ILE A 6 15.47 15.25 -14.53
C ILE A 6 16.53 14.51 -13.71
N ILE A 7 16.23 14.31 -12.43
CA ILE A 7 17.04 13.54 -11.49
C ILE A 7 16.59 12.08 -11.57
N TRP A 8 17.57 11.20 -11.76
CA TRP A 8 17.39 9.75 -11.75
C TRP A 8 18.22 9.17 -10.62
N VAL A 9 17.56 8.52 -9.67
CA VAL A 9 18.22 7.92 -8.50
C VAL A 9 17.91 6.43 -8.45
N GLU A 10 18.95 5.62 -8.29
CA GLU A 10 18.80 4.21 -7.92
C GLU A 10 19.02 4.08 -6.42
N GLU A 11 18.04 3.52 -5.72
CA GLU A 11 18.08 3.30 -4.28
C GLU A 11 18.07 1.80 -3.99
N TYR A 12 19.08 1.38 -3.23
CA TYR A 12 19.17 0.00 -2.73
C TYR A 12 18.50 -0.10 -1.36
N ILE A 13 17.56 -1.03 -1.23
CA ILE A 13 16.81 -1.26 0.00
C ILE A 13 17.05 -2.70 0.45
N SER A 14 17.67 -2.83 1.62
CA SER A 14 17.88 -4.14 2.25
C SER A 14 16.56 -4.83 2.60
N SER A 15 16.59 -6.15 2.79
CA SER A 15 15.40 -6.95 3.12
C SER A 15 14.74 -6.49 4.43
N ARG A 16 13.40 -6.55 4.49
CA ARG A 16 12.56 -6.22 5.65
C ARG A 16 12.69 -4.77 6.11
N LYS A 17 12.81 -3.85 5.16
CA LYS A 17 12.82 -2.41 5.43
C LYS A 17 11.62 -1.72 4.83
N GLU A 18 11.29 -0.59 5.44
CA GLU A 18 10.27 0.33 4.97
C GLU A 18 10.94 1.59 4.42
N PHE A 19 10.62 1.92 3.18
CA PHE A 19 11.07 3.14 2.52
C PHE A 19 9.87 4.06 2.31
N SER A 20 9.80 5.10 3.16
CA SER A 20 8.68 6.03 3.20
C SER A 20 8.93 7.22 2.28
N ILE A 21 7.90 7.55 1.50
CA ILE A 21 7.96 8.59 0.47
C ILE A 21 6.82 9.57 0.68
N ASN A 22 7.15 10.86 0.63
CA ASN A 22 6.19 11.96 0.53
C ASN A 22 6.52 12.79 -0.72
N VAL A 23 5.66 12.67 -1.73
CA VAL A 23 5.86 13.30 -3.03
C VAL A 23 5.53 14.79 -2.92
N LYS A 24 6.53 15.65 -3.08
CA LYS A 24 6.38 17.11 -3.07
C LYS A 24 6.53 17.73 -4.44
N ASN A 25 7.24 17.04 -5.35
CA ASN A 25 7.51 17.51 -6.69
C ASN A 25 6.21 17.86 -7.45
N PRO A 26 6.09 19.05 -8.06
CA PRO A 26 4.92 19.45 -8.85
C PRO A 26 4.56 18.48 -9.97
N ASP A 27 5.55 17.89 -10.63
CA ASP A 27 5.36 16.95 -11.74
C ASP A 27 5.14 15.50 -11.27
N GLY A 28 5.13 15.30 -9.95
CA GLY A 28 5.00 13.98 -9.34
C GLY A 28 6.31 13.20 -9.30
N LEU A 29 6.19 11.92 -8.96
CA LEU A 29 7.29 10.97 -8.83
C LEU A 29 7.01 9.77 -9.72
N LYS A 30 8.01 9.40 -10.52
CA LYS A 30 8.03 8.15 -11.27
C LYS A 30 8.88 7.13 -10.55
N LEU A 31 8.37 5.90 -10.46
CA LEU A 31 9.02 4.83 -9.71
C LEU A 31 8.87 3.51 -10.45
N TYR A 32 9.94 2.71 -10.49
CA TYR A 32 9.82 1.29 -10.83
C TYR A 32 10.77 0.44 -10.00
N LEU A 33 10.39 -0.83 -9.81
CA LEU A 33 11.24 -1.84 -9.20
C LEU A 33 12.20 -2.37 -10.27
N LYS A 34 13.50 -2.21 -10.07
CA LYS A 34 14.53 -2.72 -10.98
C LYS A 34 14.84 -4.18 -10.67
N GLU A 35 15.04 -4.50 -9.41
CA GLU A 35 15.40 -5.85 -8.94
C GLU A 35 14.76 -6.14 -7.58
N GLY A 36 14.57 -7.43 -7.25
CA GLY A 36 14.06 -7.88 -5.95
C GLY A 36 12.53 -8.05 -5.89
N LYS A 37 11.99 -7.96 -4.68
CA LYS A 37 10.56 -8.10 -4.37
C LYS A 37 10.14 -7.05 -3.37
N ALA A 38 9.32 -6.11 -3.83
CA ALA A 38 8.81 -5.02 -3.04
C ALA A 38 7.29 -4.86 -3.21
N GLU A 39 6.67 -4.18 -2.27
CA GLU A 39 5.24 -3.91 -2.31
C GLU A 39 4.90 -2.55 -1.69
N ILE A 40 3.79 -1.98 -2.15
CA ILE A 40 3.19 -0.76 -1.59
C ILE A 40 1.87 -1.16 -0.97
N HIS A 41 1.76 -1.04 0.36
CA HIS A 41 0.55 -1.37 1.12
C HIS A 41 -0.05 -2.74 0.75
N GLY A 42 0.79 -3.77 0.65
CA GLY A 42 0.38 -5.14 0.33
C GLY A 42 0.19 -5.44 -1.15
N ARG A 43 0.26 -4.44 -2.03
CA ARG A 43 0.27 -4.62 -3.49
C ARG A 43 1.69 -4.81 -3.99
N GLU A 44 1.93 -5.95 -4.65
CA GLU A 44 3.23 -6.25 -5.25
C GLU A 44 3.58 -5.24 -6.35
N LEU A 45 4.82 -4.76 -6.33
CA LEU A 45 5.38 -3.92 -7.38
C LEU A 45 5.97 -4.81 -8.48
N PRO A 46 5.42 -4.79 -9.69
CA PRO A 46 5.99 -5.57 -10.78
C PRO A 46 7.33 -5.00 -11.24
N LEU A 47 8.25 -5.88 -11.62
CA LEU A 47 9.55 -5.48 -12.16
C LEU A 47 9.39 -4.64 -13.43
N HIS A 48 10.25 -3.62 -13.56
CA HIS A 48 10.36 -2.73 -14.72
C HIS A 48 9.04 -2.07 -15.15
N THR A 49 8.06 -2.00 -14.25
CA THR A 49 6.76 -1.40 -14.54
C THR A 49 6.66 -0.03 -13.88
N LEU A 50 6.60 1.01 -14.71
CA LEU A 50 6.51 2.40 -14.28
C LEU A 50 5.22 2.65 -13.47
N GLN A 51 5.39 3.11 -12.24
CA GLN A 51 4.36 3.67 -11.38
C GLN A 51 4.52 5.19 -11.36
N GLN A 52 3.42 5.92 -11.45
CA GLN A 52 3.40 7.37 -11.40
C GLN A 52 2.58 7.83 -10.20
N PHE A 53 3.17 8.72 -9.41
CA PHE A 53 2.59 9.28 -8.22
C PHE A 53 2.48 10.79 -8.35
N GLN A 54 1.40 11.35 -7.83
CA GLN A 54 1.09 12.77 -7.90
C GLN A 54 1.63 13.50 -6.67
N LYS A 55 1.76 14.84 -6.80
CA LYS A 55 2.10 15.70 -5.67
C LYS A 55 1.12 15.50 -4.51
N GLY A 56 1.67 15.36 -3.31
CA GLY A 56 0.92 15.21 -2.06
C GLY A 56 0.67 13.76 -1.66
N GLU A 57 0.92 12.79 -2.55
CA GLU A 57 0.79 11.38 -2.20
C GLU A 57 1.86 10.95 -1.21
N ARG A 58 1.43 10.13 -0.24
CA ARG A 58 2.28 9.55 0.80
C ARG A 58 2.09 8.05 0.82
N PHE A 59 3.18 7.32 0.69
CA PHE A 59 3.15 5.87 0.69
C PHE A 59 4.47 5.31 1.23
N CYS A 60 4.45 4.01 1.52
CA CYS A 60 5.61 3.28 2.00
C CYS A 60 5.81 2.03 1.14
N ILE A 61 7.06 1.83 0.71
CA ILE A 61 7.50 0.63 0.01
C ILE A 61 8.11 -0.29 1.05
N TYR A 62 7.62 -1.52 1.09
CA TYR A 62 8.18 -2.57 1.93
C TYR A 62 8.88 -3.62 1.07
N THR A 63 10.06 -4.05 1.51
CA THR A 63 10.88 -5.05 0.80
C THR A 63 10.86 -6.40 1.51
N TRP A 64 10.54 -7.46 0.76
CA TRP A 64 10.63 -8.83 1.28
C TRP A 64 12.05 -9.40 1.12
N SER A 65 12.71 -9.07 0.01
CA SER A 65 14.11 -9.37 -0.26
C SER A 65 14.89 -8.09 -0.49
N GLU A 66 16.22 -8.19 -0.58
CA GLU A 66 17.02 -7.10 -1.13
C GLU A 66 16.44 -6.68 -2.49
N SER A 67 16.25 -5.37 -2.65
CA SER A 67 15.54 -4.80 -3.78
C SER A 67 16.15 -3.46 -4.17
N THR A 68 16.18 -3.19 -5.47
CA THR A 68 16.63 -1.91 -6.01
C THR A 68 15.46 -1.23 -6.69
N ILE A 69 15.16 0.00 -6.27
CA ILE A 69 14.13 0.84 -6.88
C ILE A 69 14.79 1.99 -7.64
N CYS A 70 14.13 2.45 -8.70
CA CYS A 70 14.55 3.62 -9.46
C CYS A 70 13.49 4.70 -9.30
N LEU A 71 13.96 5.91 -9.01
CA LEU A 71 13.16 7.10 -8.81
C LEU A 71 13.51 8.14 -9.88
N GLU A 72 12.50 8.72 -10.51
CA GLU A 72 12.65 9.83 -11.45
C GLU A 72 11.78 11.00 -10.98
N TYR A 73 12.41 12.14 -10.70
CA TYR A 73 11.79 13.40 -10.25
C TYR A 73 12.64 14.60 -10.72
N LYS A 74 12.11 15.83 -10.67
CA LYS A 74 12.82 17.01 -11.23
C LYS A 74 13.63 17.82 -10.22
N ASN A 75 13.26 17.80 -8.95
CA ASN A 75 13.83 18.64 -7.89
C ASN A 75 14.04 17.81 -6.63
N ASP A 76 15.11 18.10 -5.88
CA ASP A 76 15.48 17.41 -4.63
C ASP A 76 14.65 17.86 -3.41
N GLU A 77 13.37 18.22 -3.62
CA GLU A 77 12.46 18.63 -2.55
C GLU A 77 11.66 17.45 -1.94
N ASP A 78 11.65 16.32 -2.66
CA ASP A 78 10.98 15.11 -2.22
C ASP A 78 11.62 14.56 -0.96
N PHE A 79 10.79 14.02 -0.06
CA PHE A 79 11.26 13.50 1.22
C PHE A 79 11.22 11.98 1.20
N PHE A 80 12.40 11.38 1.25
CA PHE A 80 12.61 9.94 1.32
C PHE A 80 13.28 9.59 2.64
N TYR A 81 12.76 8.61 3.37
CA TYR A 81 13.47 8.08 4.53
C TYR A 81 13.28 6.58 4.68
N LEU A 82 14.40 5.91 4.97
CA LEU A 82 14.45 4.50 5.29
C LEU A 82 14.22 4.31 6.79
N THR A 83 13.34 3.37 7.16
CA THR A 83 13.05 3.04 8.55
C THR A 83 13.34 1.57 8.84
N ASP A 84 14.03 1.33 9.95
CA ASP A 84 14.37 -0.01 10.42
C ASP A 84 13.22 -0.67 11.19
N GLN A 85 12.33 0.13 11.76
CA GLN A 85 11.15 -0.31 12.48
C GLN A 85 9.99 -0.51 11.51
N THR A 86 9.53 -1.75 11.41
CA THR A 86 8.40 -2.14 10.55
C THR A 86 7.44 -3.05 11.30
N ASN A 87 6.15 -2.87 11.02
CA ASN A 87 5.09 -3.73 11.57
C ASN A 87 4.63 -4.81 10.58
N TYR A 88 5.29 -4.96 9.43
CA TYR A 88 4.86 -5.89 8.38
C TYR A 88 4.83 -7.35 8.81
N SER A 89 5.75 -7.77 9.69
CA SER A 89 5.73 -9.10 10.32
C SER A 89 4.43 -9.35 11.11
N THR A 90 3.93 -8.32 11.80
CA THR A 90 2.65 -8.40 12.52
C THR A 90 1.48 -8.44 11.55
N TYR A 91 1.52 -7.62 10.49
CA TYR A 91 0.47 -7.58 9.48
C TYR A 91 0.34 -8.91 8.74
N ILE A 92 1.45 -9.55 8.36
CA ILE A 92 1.39 -10.84 7.67
C ILE A 92 0.82 -11.94 8.59
N ASN A 93 1.23 -12.00 9.85
CA ASN A 93 0.72 -12.97 10.82
C ASN A 93 -0.80 -12.81 11.03
N ILE A 94 -1.28 -11.57 11.21
CA ILE A 94 -2.71 -11.30 11.32
C ILE A 94 -3.44 -11.71 10.04
N SER A 95 -2.89 -11.38 8.87
CA SER A 95 -3.52 -11.73 7.60
C SER A 95 -3.62 -13.23 7.36
N GLN A 96 -2.62 -14.00 7.84
CA GLN A 96 -2.63 -15.45 7.78
C GLN A 96 -3.72 -16.02 8.68
N TYR A 97 -3.83 -15.53 9.92
CA TYR A 97 -4.90 -15.94 10.83
C TYR A 97 -6.30 -15.64 10.25
N ILE A 98 -6.48 -14.46 9.65
CA ILE A 98 -7.73 -14.12 8.95
C ILE A 98 -8.00 -15.09 7.80
N ASN A 99 -6.97 -15.50 7.06
CA ASN A 99 -7.11 -16.47 5.99
C ASN A 99 -7.54 -17.85 6.49
N GLU A 100 -6.98 -18.32 7.60
CA GLU A 100 -7.41 -19.57 8.26
C GLU A 100 -8.89 -19.52 8.64
N LEU A 101 -9.37 -18.41 9.22
CA LEU A 101 -10.79 -18.22 9.52
C LEU A 101 -11.68 -18.23 8.27
N ARG A 102 -11.18 -17.75 7.12
CA ARG A 102 -11.92 -17.82 5.84
C ARG A 102 -12.02 -19.26 5.33
N GLN A 103 -10.94 -20.02 5.42
CA GLN A 103 -10.91 -21.44 5.01
C GLN A 103 -11.88 -22.26 5.87
N GLU A 104 -11.83 -22.09 7.19
CA GLU A 104 -12.76 -22.74 8.10
C GLU A 104 -14.22 -22.36 7.77
N ALA A 105 -14.49 -21.09 7.46
CA ALA A 105 -15.84 -20.67 7.06
C ALA A 105 -16.31 -21.27 5.73
N GLN A 106 -15.41 -21.67 4.82
CA GLN A 106 -15.78 -22.39 3.60
C GLN A 106 -16.14 -23.85 3.87
N GLU A 107 -15.53 -24.48 4.87
CA GLU A 107 -15.79 -25.89 5.22
C GLU A 107 -17.15 -26.08 5.93
N PHE A 108 -17.63 -25.07 6.67
CA PHE A 108 -18.87 -25.15 7.44
C PHE A 108 -20.00 -24.30 6.81
N PRO A 109 -21.12 -24.91 6.33
CA PRO A 109 -22.18 -24.23 5.58
C PRO A 109 -22.85 -23.02 6.27
N PHE A 110 -22.81 -22.98 7.60
CA PHE A 110 -23.45 -21.93 8.40
C PHE A 110 -22.46 -20.88 8.95
N LYS A 111 -21.16 -21.04 8.67
CA LYS A 111 -20.13 -20.14 9.18
C LYS A 111 -19.90 -19.01 8.18
N ILE A 112 -19.94 -17.77 8.68
CA ILE A 112 -19.68 -16.58 7.88
C ILE A 112 -18.19 -16.25 7.97
N GLY A 113 -17.60 -15.79 6.87
CA GLY A 113 -16.22 -15.31 6.86
C GLY A 113 -15.99 -14.17 7.88
N PRO A 114 -14.73 -13.95 8.28
CA PRO A 114 -14.38 -12.97 9.31
C PRO A 114 -14.79 -11.54 8.92
N ARG A 115 -15.38 -10.82 9.88
CA ARG A 115 -15.69 -9.38 9.79
C ARG A 115 -14.77 -8.63 10.74
N ILE A 116 -14.00 -7.69 10.21
CA ILE A 116 -12.91 -7.05 10.94
C ILE A 116 -13.19 -5.56 11.00
N LEU A 117 -13.19 -5.02 12.21
CA LEU A 117 -13.28 -3.60 12.47
C LEU A 117 -11.90 -3.09 12.90
N VAL A 118 -11.39 -2.07 12.21
CA VAL A 118 -10.10 -1.44 12.53
C VAL A 118 -10.39 -0.09 13.22
N CYS A 119 -10.05 0.01 14.50
CA CYS A 119 -10.25 1.21 15.32
C CYS A 119 -8.91 1.81 15.76
N GLY A 120 -8.91 3.12 16.03
CA GLY A 120 -7.70 3.84 16.47
C GLY A 120 -7.79 5.36 16.26
N GLY A 121 -6.85 6.08 16.86
CA GLY A 121 -6.80 7.56 16.80
C GLY A 121 -6.59 8.12 15.38
N LYS A 122 -6.69 9.45 15.25
CA LYS A 122 -6.39 10.13 13.98
C LYS A 122 -4.94 9.82 13.57
N GLN A 123 -4.71 9.59 12.27
CA GLN A 123 -3.39 9.30 11.69
C GLN A 123 -2.66 8.06 12.24
N SER A 124 -3.38 7.11 12.85
CA SER A 124 -2.77 5.87 13.38
C SER A 124 -2.51 4.76 12.33
N GLY A 125 -2.60 5.06 11.03
CA GLY A 125 -2.37 4.09 9.95
C GLY A 125 -3.51 3.10 9.68
N LYS A 126 -4.75 3.38 10.14
CA LYS A 126 -5.92 2.49 9.94
C LYS A 126 -6.15 2.15 8.46
N THR A 127 -6.21 3.17 7.61
CA THR A 127 -6.42 3.02 6.17
C THR A 127 -5.32 2.16 5.53
N THR A 128 -4.07 2.37 5.94
CA THR A 128 -2.91 1.58 5.47
C THR A 128 -3.08 0.10 5.79
N ILE A 129 -3.44 -0.24 7.02
CA ILE A 129 -3.65 -1.64 7.45
C ILE A 129 -4.82 -2.27 6.69
N VAL A 130 -5.94 -1.54 6.51
CA VAL A 130 -7.09 -2.03 5.74
C VAL A 130 -6.70 -2.30 4.29
N LYS A 131 -5.91 -1.40 3.65
CA LYS A 131 -5.38 -1.61 2.29
C LYS A 131 -4.48 -2.85 2.22
N ILE A 132 -3.57 -3.04 3.17
CA ILE A 132 -2.69 -4.22 3.26
C ILE A 132 -3.50 -5.51 3.34
N PHE A 133 -4.43 -5.61 4.30
CA PHE A 133 -5.24 -6.83 4.48
C PHE A 133 -6.16 -7.12 3.29
N THR A 134 -6.69 -6.07 2.66
CA THR A 134 -7.50 -6.19 1.44
C THR A 134 -6.67 -6.72 0.28
N ASN A 135 -5.47 -6.17 0.06
CA ASN A 135 -4.56 -6.63 -0.99
C ASN A 135 -4.08 -8.06 -0.75
N TYR A 136 -3.70 -8.42 0.47
CA TYR A 136 -3.31 -9.79 0.81
C TYR A 136 -4.46 -10.79 0.63
N ALA A 137 -5.69 -10.42 0.99
CA ALA A 137 -6.85 -11.24 0.71
C ALA A 137 -7.05 -11.46 -0.80
N CYS A 138 -6.91 -10.40 -1.60
CA CYS A 138 -7.00 -10.50 -3.07
C CYS A 138 -5.87 -11.33 -3.67
N LYS A 139 -4.63 -11.22 -3.15
CA LYS A 139 -3.48 -12.07 -3.55
C LYS A 139 -3.78 -13.56 -3.38
N LEU A 140 -4.50 -13.92 -2.32
CA LEU A 140 -4.93 -15.29 -2.03
C LEU A 140 -6.23 -15.70 -2.76
N GLY A 141 -6.76 -14.86 -3.66
CA GLY A 141 -7.96 -15.16 -4.45
C GLY A 141 -9.30 -14.88 -3.74
N TRP A 142 -9.26 -14.33 -2.53
CA TRP A 142 -10.48 -13.90 -1.83
C TRP A 142 -11.05 -12.61 -2.41
N LYS A 143 -12.35 -12.39 -2.17
CA LYS A 143 -13.09 -11.20 -2.61
C LYS A 143 -13.61 -10.42 -1.40
N PRO A 144 -12.73 -9.73 -0.64
CA PRO A 144 -13.14 -9.03 0.56
C PRO A 144 -14.06 -7.85 0.23
N ILE A 145 -14.94 -7.52 1.18
CA ILE A 145 -15.74 -6.29 1.15
C ILE A 145 -15.05 -5.29 2.07
N MET A 146 -14.55 -4.20 1.50
CA MET A 146 -14.03 -3.08 2.27
C MET A 146 -15.19 -2.13 2.55
N VAL A 147 -15.32 -1.72 3.81
CA VAL A 147 -16.32 -0.75 4.26
C VAL A 147 -15.57 0.43 4.86
N ASP A 148 -15.81 1.61 4.31
CA ASP A 148 -15.26 2.86 4.83
C ASP A 148 -16.35 3.62 5.58
N LEU A 149 -16.10 3.85 6.86
CA LEU A 149 -16.99 4.51 7.81
C LEU A 149 -16.45 5.88 8.24
N ASP A 150 -15.33 6.34 7.67
CA ASP A 150 -14.76 7.66 7.95
C ASP A 150 -15.35 8.70 6.98
N PRO A 151 -16.25 9.59 7.44
CA PRO A 151 -16.83 10.62 6.59
C PRO A 151 -15.84 11.75 6.27
N ASP A 152 -14.77 11.92 7.05
CA ASP A 152 -13.81 13.01 6.83
C ASP A 152 -12.80 12.65 5.75
N MET A 153 -12.25 11.43 5.81
CA MET A 153 -11.17 10.96 4.93
C MET A 153 -11.54 9.60 4.29
N ASN A 154 -12.58 9.63 3.45
CA ASN A 154 -13.06 8.44 2.77
C ASN A 154 -12.13 8.04 1.62
N SER A 155 -11.78 6.76 1.57
CA SER A 155 -10.85 6.16 0.59
C SER A 155 -11.54 5.50 -0.61
N ILE A 156 -12.88 5.50 -0.64
CA ILE A 156 -13.70 4.85 -1.68
C ILE A 156 -14.56 5.87 -2.42
N LEU A 157 -15.19 6.79 -1.68
CA LEU A 157 -16.14 7.78 -2.14
C LEU A 157 -15.64 9.20 -1.81
N THR A 158 -16.42 10.21 -2.17
CA THR A 158 -16.15 11.60 -1.76
C THR A 158 -16.29 11.76 -0.25
N SER A 159 -15.74 12.85 0.29
CA SER A 159 -15.96 13.24 1.69
C SER A 159 -17.47 13.32 2.02
N CYS A 160 -17.79 13.19 3.30
CA CYS A 160 -19.14 13.13 3.87
C CYS A 160 -19.95 11.87 3.54
N CYS A 161 -19.34 10.84 2.97
CA CYS A 161 -20.00 9.58 2.65
C CYS A 161 -19.45 8.42 3.50
N ILE A 162 -20.30 7.40 3.69
CA ILE A 162 -19.87 6.04 4.07
C ILE A 162 -20.13 5.12 2.88
N GLY A 163 -19.28 4.11 2.69
CA GLY A 163 -19.34 3.29 1.48
C GLY A 163 -18.83 1.88 1.69
N ALA A 164 -19.24 0.98 0.80
CA ALA A 164 -18.74 -0.38 0.75
C ALA A 164 -18.44 -0.79 -0.70
N VAL A 165 -17.32 -1.48 -0.90
CA VAL A 165 -16.90 -1.96 -2.22
C VAL A 165 -16.34 -3.38 -2.13
N VAL A 166 -16.62 -4.19 -3.15
CA VAL A 166 -16.09 -5.55 -3.28
C VAL A 166 -14.81 -5.51 -4.09
N TYR A 167 -13.69 -5.89 -3.49
CA TYR A 167 -12.42 -6.03 -4.20
C TYR A 167 -12.34 -7.41 -4.85
N ARG A 168 -12.11 -7.47 -6.17
CA ARG A 168 -11.99 -8.72 -6.94
C ARG A 168 -10.57 -9.02 -7.41
N GLY A 169 -9.64 -8.10 -7.19
CA GLY A 169 -8.25 -8.20 -7.62
C GLY A 169 -7.41 -7.05 -7.05
N ILE A 170 -6.11 -7.09 -7.30
CA ILE A 170 -5.16 -6.08 -6.82
C ILE A 170 -5.29 -4.84 -7.71
N GLY A 171 -6.10 -3.87 -7.28
CA GLY A 171 -6.32 -2.60 -7.98
C GLY A 171 -5.36 -1.49 -7.55
N ASN A 172 -5.28 -0.41 -8.35
CA ASN A 172 -4.67 0.85 -7.93
C ASN A 172 -5.51 1.44 -6.76
N LEU A 173 -5.17 1.10 -5.51
CA LEU A 173 -5.77 1.66 -4.30
C LEU A 173 -5.33 3.12 -3.99
N TYR A 174 -4.89 3.84 -5.02
CA TYR A 174 -4.60 5.26 -4.98
C TYR A 174 -5.91 6.02 -5.25
N VAL A 175 -6.79 6.02 -4.25
CA VAL A 175 -7.90 6.97 -4.22
C VAL A 175 -7.89 7.62 -2.84
N CYS A 176 -7.64 8.93 -2.91
CA CYS A 176 -7.58 9.99 -1.90
C CYS A 176 -6.52 9.91 -0.80
#